data_AF-A0A7R9QM91-F1
#
_entry.id   AF-A0A7R9QM91-F1
#
_cell.length_a   1.000
_cell.length_b   1.000
_cell.length_c   1.000
_cell.angle_alpha   90.00
_cell.angle_beta   90.00
_cell.angle_gamma   90.00
#
_symmetry.space_group_name_H-M   'P 1'
#
loop_
_entity.id
_entity.type
_entity.pdbx_description
1 polymer ?
#
loop_
_entity_poly.entity_id
_entity_poly.type
_entity_poly.pdbx_seq_one_letter_code
_entity_poly.pdbx_strand_id
1 'polypeptide(L)'
;MWSNVWNDSLSKEWQFNTTVALIEWIDDLERDRMPSLILNSLITNTTLHSRDWRLKNVTSAELVELMQWSDLLLFDYLTGNYDRVASMQDAALKQNNTTILKETIHNLVKSTKTNSIWMIDNESGFLDAYWLMYSQKNG
;
A
#
# COMPACT_ATOMS: atom_id res chain seq x y z
N MET A 1 -8.34 27.37 2.36
CA MET A 1 -7.58 26.32 3.09
C MET A 1 -6.11 26.31 2.67
N TRP A 2 -5.81 26.19 1.37
CA TRP A 2 -4.43 26.21 0.85
C TRP A 2 -3.68 27.55 0.96
N SER A 3 -4.38 28.69 1.00
CA SER A 3 -3.78 30.03 1.14
C SER A 3 -2.98 30.20 2.45
N ASN A 4 -3.38 29.51 3.52
CA ASN A 4 -2.73 29.63 4.82
C ASN A 4 -1.47 28.75 4.89
N VAL A 5 -1.51 27.57 4.27
CA VAL A 5 -0.35 26.66 4.14
C VAL A 5 0.78 27.33 3.34
N TRP A 6 0.43 28.05 2.28
CA TRP A 6 1.39 28.79 1.47
C TRP A 6 2.11 29.87 2.29
N ASN A 7 1.37 30.67 3.06
CA ASN A 7 1.95 31.72 3.89
C ASN A 7 2.85 31.16 5.01
N ASP A 8 2.50 30.01 5.59
CA ASP A 8 3.34 29.33 6.58
C ASP A 8 4.61 28.74 5.94
N SER A 9 4.55 28.23 4.70
CA SER A 9 5.73 27.67 4.01
C SER A 9 6.81 28.71 3.72
N LEU A 10 6.43 29.97 3.44
CA LEU A 10 7.36 31.08 3.23
C LEU A 10 8.12 31.48 4.52
N SER A 11 7.63 31.10 5.69
CA SER A 11 8.28 31.37 6.99
C SER A 11 9.35 30.36 7.39
N LYS A 12 9.46 29.24 6.66
CA LYS A 12 10.43 28.16 6.88
C LYS A 12 11.37 28.09 5.68
N GLU A 13 12.56 27.55 5.89
CA GLU A 13 13.77 27.54 5.02
C GLU A 13 13.63 26.89 3.63
N TRP A 14 12.47 26.97 2.99
CA TRP A 14 12.21 26.43 1.67
C TRP A 14 13.02 27.19 0.64
N GLN A 15 13.91 26.49 -0.06
CA GLN A 15 14.69 27.12 -1.11
C GLN A 15 13.79 27.56 -2.26
N PHE A 16 14.04 28.77 -2.77
CA PHE A 16 13.35 29.27 -3.95
C PHE A 16 13.52 28.29 -5.12
N ASN A 17 12.44 28.13 -5.90
CA ASN A 17 12.39 27.27 -7.09
C ASN A 17 12.48 25.75 -6.81
N THR A 18 12.16 25.31 -5.59
CA THR A 18 12.01 23.87 -5.28
C THR A 18 10.68 23.33 -5.83
N THR A 19 10.72 22.19 -6.52
CA THR A 19 9.49 21.46 -6.92
C THR A 19 9.01 20.62 -5.75
N VAL A 20 7.72 20.71 -5.44
CA VAL A 20 7.08 19.94 -4.36
C VAL A 20 5.80 19.29 -4.83
N ALA A 21 5.45 18.16 -4.22
CA ALA A 21 4.12 17.57 -4.33
C ALA A 21 3.26 18.04 -3.16
N LEU A 22 2.09 18.59 -3.45
CA LEU A 22 1.08 18.92 -2.44
C LEU A 22 -0.03 17.88 -2.53
N ILE A 23 -0.31 17.23 -1.40
CA ILE A 23 -1.30 16.17 -1.31
C ILE A 23 -2.44 16.66 -0.43
N GLU A 24 -3.67 16.48 -0.88
CA GLU A 24 -4.86 16.81 -0.12
C GLU A 24 -4.94 15.96 1.15
N TRP A 25 -5.27 16.61 2.27
CA TRP A 25 -5.55 15.90 3.51
C TRP A 25 -6.94 15.25 3.44
N ILE A 26 -7.02 13.98 3.78
CA ILE A 26 -8.26 13.20 3.80
C ILE A 26 -8.51 12.76 5.23
N ASP A 27 -9.73 13.01 5.72
CA ASP A 27 -10.15 12.65 7.07
C ASP A 27 -10.68 11.22 7.18
N ASP A 28 -10.85 10.75 8.42
CA ASP A 28 -11.50 9.47 8.73
C ASP A 28 -10.86 8.25 8.06
N LEU A 29 -9.52 8.21 8.12
CA LEU A 29 -8.68 7.13 7.62
C LEU A 29 -8.12 6.29 8.76
N GLU A 30 -8.24 4.97 8.64
CA GLU A 30 -7.64 4.00 9.56
C GLU A 30 -6.66 3.09 8.83
N ARG A 31 -5.66 2.57 9.55
CA ARG A 31 -4.70 1.62 8.98
C ARG A 31 -5.42 0.34 8.53
N ASP A 32 -5.09 -0.15 7.35
CA ASP A 32 -5.70 -1.36 6.79
C ASP A 32 -4.73 -2.54 6.78
N ARG A 33 -5.28 -3.74 6.61
CA ARG A 33 -4.55 -5.02 6.63
C ARG A 33 -5.00 -5.95 5.52
N MET A 34 -4.19 -6.96 5.24
CA MET A 34 -4.49 -7.94 4.19
C MET A 34 -5.81 -8.68 4.45
N PRO A 35 -6.73 -8.78 3.45
CA PRO A 35 -7.96 -9.52 3.55
C PRO A 35 -7.69 -10.98 3.90
N SER A 36 -8.53 -11.55 4.75
CA SER A 36 -8.35 -12.90 5.27
C SER A 36 -8.21 -13.95 4.17
N LEU A 37 -8.93 -13.81 3.05
CA LEU A 37 -8.84 -14.73 1.92
C LEU A 37 -7.50 -14.68 1.19
N ILE A 38 -6.94 -13.47 0.99
CA ILE A 38 -5.62 -13.29 0.38
C ILE A 38 -4.55 -13.80 1.34
N LEU A 39 -4.63 -13.39 2.61
CA LEU A 39 -3.72 -13.81 3.68
C LEU A 39 -3.66 -15.33 3.84
N ASN A 40 -4.81 -15.99 3.93
CA ASN A 40 -4.88 -17.44 4.07
C ASN A 40 -4.30 -18.14 2.85
N SER A 41 -4.54 -17.62 1.65
CA SER A 41 -3.97 -18.18 0.41
C SER A 41 -2.45 -18.02 0.41
N LEU A 42 -1.93 -16.87 0.81
CA LEU A 42 -0.50 -16.60 0.94
C LEU A 42 0.19 -17.53 1.96
N ILE A 43 -0.38 -17.69 3.15
CA ILE A 43 0.19 -18.55 4.22
C ILE A 43 0.14 -20.03 3.83
N THR A 44 -0.93 -20.48 3.18
CA THR A 44 -1.07 -21.88 2.74
C THR A 44 -0.36 -22.17 1.43
N ASN A 45 0.29 -21.18 0.83
CA ASN A 45 0.92 -21.26 -0.49
C ASN A 45 -0.05 -21.78 -1.57
N THR A 46 -1.28 -21.26 -1.55
CA THR A 46 -2.33 -21.53 -2.53
C THR A 46 -2.70 -20.26 -3.30
N THR A 47 -3.37 -20.43 -4.44
CA THR A 47 -3.81 -19.31 -5.27
C THR A 47 -5.30 -19.08 -5.12
N LEU A 48 -5.71 -17.83 -4.91
CA LEU A 48 -7.12 -17.42 -5.02
C LEU A 48 -7.43 -17.12 -6.48
N HIS A 49 -8.42 -17.79 -7.07
CA HIS A 49 -8.83 -17.59 -8.46
C HIS A 49 -10.34 -17.44 -8.59
N SER A 50 -10.84 -16.95 -9.72
CA SER A 50 -12.27 -16.62 -9.92
C SER A 50 -13.25 -17.78 -9.71
N ARG A 51 -12.81 -19.03 -9.85
CA ARG A 51 -13.63 -20.24 -9.63
C ARG A 51 -13.52 -20.84 -8.23
N ASP A 52 -12.85 -20.14 -7.31
CA ASP A 52 -12.61 -20.67 -5.97
C ASP A 52 -13.92 -20.79 -5.21
N TRP A 53 -14.17 -21.95 -4.61
CA TRP A 53 -15.40 -22.20 -3.86
C TRP A 53 -15.54 -21.27 -2.64
N ARG A 54 -14.41 -20.79 -2.09
CA ARG A 54 -14.38 -19.84 -0.97
C ARG A 54 -15.07 -18.52 -1.35
N LEU A 55 -15.05 -18.15 -2.63
CA LEU A 55 -15.74 -16.96 -3.16
C LEU A 55 -17.26 -17.12 -3.30
N LYS A 56 -17.82 -18.31 -3.04
CA LYS A 56 -19.29 -18.47 -3.03
C LYS A 56 -19.94 -17.98 -1.74
N ASN A 57 -19.16 -17.90 -0.66
CA ASN A 57 -19.65 -17.58 0.68
C ASN A 57 -19.24 -16.18 1.15
N VAL A 58 -18.69 -15.35 0.26
CA VAL A 58 -18.28 -13.98 0.58
C VAL A 58 -19.42 -13.00 0.36
N THR A 59 -19.48 -12.00 1.21
CA THR A 59 -20.39 -10.87 1.09
C THR A 59 -19.97 -9.95 -0.07
N SER A 60 -20.88 -9.10 -0.53
CA SER A 60 -20.55 -8.06 -1.51
C SER A 60 -19.46 -7.11 -1.02
N ALA A 61 -19.41 -6.82 0.29
CA ALA A 61 -18.39 -5.97 0.87
C ALA A 61 -17.00 -6.61 0.82
N GLU A 62 -16.89 -7.90 1.15
CA GLU A 62 -15.65 -8.65 1.04
C GLU A 62 -15.19 -8.81 -0.42
N LEU A 63 -16.13 -8.96 -1.37
CA LEU A 63 -15.80 -8.96 -2.80
C LEU A 63 -15.24 -7.61 -3.25
N VAL A 64 -15.84 -6.50 -2.82
CA VAL A 64 -15.35 -5.16 -3.12
C VAL A 64 -13.96 -4.95 -2.48
N GLU A 65 -13.75 -5.41 -1.26
CA GLU A 65 -12.43 -5.39 -0.62
C GLU A 65 -11.39 -6.17 -1.45
N LEU A 66 -11.73 -7.38 -1.90
CA LEU A 66 -10.86 -8.18 -2.79
C LEU A 66 -10.57 -7.49 -4.12
N MET A 67 -11.55 -6.80 -4.72
CA MET A 67 -11.34 -6.03 -5.95
C MET A 67 -10.38 -4.86 -5.72
N GLN A 68 -10.57 -4.09 -4.66
CA GLN A 68 -9.67 -2.98 -4.31
C GLN A 68 -8.24 -3.46 -4.04
N TRP A 69 -8.09 -4.62 -3.39
CA TRP A 69 -6.80 -5.26 -3.18
C TRP A 69 -6.17 -5.79 -4.47
N SER A 70 -6.97 -6.28 -5.42
CA SER A 70 -6.47 -6.66 -6.75
C SER A 70 -5.89 -5.45 -7.48
N ASP A 71 -6.58 -4.30 -7.44
CA ASP A 71 -6.09 -3.06 -8.05
C ASP A 71 -4.82 -2.55 -7.37
N LEU A 72 -4.76 -2.62 -6.04
CA LEU A 72 -3.56 -2.31 -5.26
C LEU A 72 -2.36 -3.16 -5.67
N LEU A 73 -2.53 -4.48 -5.72
CA LEU A 73 -1.43 -5.40 -6.04
C LEU A 73 -0.92 -5.18 -7.46
N LEU A 74 -1.82 -4.93 -8.41
CA LEU A 74 -1.44 -4.61 -9.78
C LEU A 74 -0.71 -3.25 -9.85
N PHE A 75 -1.22 -2.24 -9.14
CA PHE A 75 -0.58 -0.93 -9.07
C PHE A 75 0.85 -1.04 -8.51
N ASP A 76 1.01 -1.68 -7.34
CA ASP A 76 2.32 -1.88 -6.70
C ASP A 76 3.29 -2.64 -7.59
N TYR A 77 2.80 -3.67 -8.28
CA TYR A 77 3.63 -4.44 -9.21
C TYR A 77 4.10 -3.58 -10.39
N LEU A 78 3.21 -2.81 -11.00
CA LEU A 78 3.52 -1.96 -12.16
C LEU A 78 4.43 -0.79 -11.79
N THR A 79 4.27 -0.21 -10.60
CA THR A 79 5.12 0.88 -10.12
C THR A 79 6.37 0.36 -9.41
N GLY A 80 6.48 -0.93 -9.13
CA GLY A 80 7.57 -1.49 -8.32
C GLY A 80 7.59 -0.99 -6.87
N ASN A 81 6.44 -0.59 -6.31
CA ASN A 81 6.40 -0.08 -4.94
C ASN A 81 6.59 -1.24 -3.95
N TYR A 82 7.78 -1.30 -3.34
CA TYR A 82 8.17 -2.33 -2.40
C TYR A 82 7.63 -2.09 -0.99
N ASP A 83 7.35 -0.84 -0.62
CA ASP A 83 7.13 -0.39 0.76
C ASP A 83 5.70 -0.64 1.27
N ARG A 84 5.03 -1.66 0.74
CA ARG A 84 3.70 -2.10 1.18
C ARG A 84 3.67 -3.62 1.38
N VAL A 85 3.02 -4.34 0.47
CA VAL A 85 2.80 -5.80 0.63
C VAL A 85 4.11 -6.59 0.50
N ALA A 86 4.99 -6.17 -0.41
CA ALA A 86 6.24 -6.87 -0.68
C ALA A 86 7.21 -6.82 0.51
N SER A 87 7.39 -5.65 1.14
CA SER A 87 8.23 -5.51 2.34
C SER A 87 7.73 -6.37 3.51
N MET A 88 6.42 -6.49 3.70
CA MET A 88 5.84 -7.36 4.72
C MET A 88 6.10 -8.85 4.42
N GLN A 89 5.99 -9.26 3.16
CA GLN A 89 6.31 -10.64 2.74
C GLN A 89 7.78 -10.97 2.99
N ASP A 90 8.67 -10.08 2.59
CA ASP A 90 10.11 -10.24 2.83
C ASP A 90 10.45 -10.29 4.33
N ALA A 91 9.85 -9.41 5.13
CA ALA A 91 10.01 -9.44 6.59
C ALA A 91 9.50 -10.76 7.20
N ALA A 92 8.33 -11.24 6.78
CA ALA A 92 7.75 -12.51 7.23
C ALA A 92 8.65 -13.70 6.87
N LEU A 93 9.22 -13.71 5.66
CA LEU A 93 10.14 -14.75 5.20
C LEU A 93 11.47 -14.70 5.96
N LYS A 94 12.10 -13.53 6.08
CA LYS A 94 13.39 -13.34 6.79
C LYS A 94 13.31 -13.71 8.26
N GLN A 95 12.20 -13.41 8.91
CA GLN A 95 11.98 -13.71 10.32
C GLN A 95 11.35 -15.09 10.56
N ASN A 96 11.01 -15.82 9.48
CA ASN A 96 10.24 -17.06 9.53
C ASN A 96 8.97 -16.92 10.42
N ASN A 97 8.29 -15.77 10.30
CA ASN A 97 7.17 -15.41 11.15
C ASN A 97 5.99 -14.87 10.33
N THR A 98 4.98 -15.71 10.13
CA THR A 98 3.77 -15.36 9.37
C THR A 98 2.82 -14.43 10.12
N THR A 99 3.02 -14.15 11.41
CA THR A 99 2.18 -13.18 12.13
C THR A 99 2.35 -11.76 11.61
N ILE A 100 3.51 -11.45 11.03
CA ILE A 100 3.79 -10.14 10.40
C ILE A 100 2.77 -9.82 9.32
N LEU A 101 2.31 -10.83 8.57
CA LEU A 101 1.32 -10.66 7.50
C LEU A 101 -0.09 -10.31 8.01
N LYS A 102 -0.34 -10.44 9.33
CA LYS A 102 -1.63 -10.10 9.97
C LYS A 102 -1.69 -8.66 10.45
N GLU A 103 -0.53 -8.01 10.54
CA GLU A 103 -0.41 -6.62 10.97
C GLU A 103 -0.95 -5.67 9.91
N THR A 104 -1.15 -4.42 10.31
CA THR A 104 -1.53 -3.35 9.38
C THR A 104 -0.35 -2.91 8.53
N ILE A 105 -0.63 -2.45 7.31
CA ILE A 105 0.39 -1.92 6.40
C ILE A 105 0.52 -0.41 6.61
N HIS A 106 1.73 0.10 6.84
CA HIS A 106 1.93 1.50 7.22
C HIS A 106 1.67 2.51 6.09
N ASN A 107 1.69 2.10 4.83
CA ASN A 107 1.35 2.95 3.69
C ASN A 107 0.01 2.58 3.03
N LEU A 108 -0.83 1.91 3.82
CA LEU A 108 -2.19 1.57 3.43
C LEU A 108 -3.20 1.99 4.49
N VAL A 109 -4.20 2.74 4.05
CA VAL A 109 -5.29 3.18 4.91
C VAL A 109 -6.63 2.96 4.23
N LYS A 110 -7.69 2.85 5.03
CA LYS A 110 -9.06 2.67 4.59
C LYS A 110 -9.93 3.77 5.17
N SER A 111 -10.80 4.32 4.34
CA SER A 111 -11.78 5.30 4.81
C SER A 111 -12.88 4.61 5.61
N THR A 112 -13.14 5.07 6.83
CA THR A 112 -14.24 4.57 7.66
C THR A 112 -15.61 5.04 7.15
N LYS A 113 -15.64 6.07 6.29
CA LYS A 113 -16.86 6.59 5.64
C LYS A 113 -17.29 5.74 4.46
N THR A 114 -16.34 5.31 3.61
CA THR A 114 -16.64 4.68 2.32
C THR A 114 -16.15 3.25 2.19
N ASN A 115 -15.33 2.75 3.11
CA ASN A 115 -14.55 1.51 2.99
C ASN A 115 -13.61 1.48 1.78
N SER A 116 -13.25 2.65 1.23
CA SER A 116 -12.29 2.76 0.14
C SER A 116 -10.87 2.68 0.65
N ILE A 117 -10.04 1.92 -0.05
CA ILE A 117 -8.60 1.82 0.19
C ILE A 117 -7.90 3.04 -0.41
N TRP A 118 -7.02 3.65 0.38
CA TRP A 118 -6.17 4.76 0.00
C TRP A 118 -4.70 4.31 0.06
N MET A 119 -4.05 4.42 -1.09
CA MET A 119 -2.65 4.11 -1.30
C MET A 119 -1.84 5.39 -1.06
N ILE A 120 -1.31 5.54 0.15
CA ILE A 120 -0.55 6.75 0.51
C ILE A 120 0.94 6.49 0.37
N ASP A 121 1.72 7.57 0.31
CA ASP A 121 3.18 7.49 0.36
C ASP A 121 3.77 6.57 -0.74
N ASN A 122 3.46 6.91 -1.99
CA ASN A 122 3.87 6.16 -3.18
C ASN A 122 5.25 6.60 -3.72
N GLU A 123 6.03 7.36 -2.95
CA GLU A 123 7.30 7.94 -3.41
C GLU A 123 8.35 6.87 -3.72
N SER A 124 8.30 5.74 -3.03
CA SER A 124 9.19 4.59 -3.27
C SER A 124 8.89 3.82 -4.57
N GLY A 125 7.86 4.20 -5.31
CA GLY A 125 7.56 3.67 -6.64
C GLY A 125 8.45 4.24 -7.75
N PHE A 126 8.38 3.62 -8.93
CA PHE A 126 9.13 3.98 -10.14
C PHE A 126 10.66 4.00 -9.97
N LEU A 127 11.28 5.18 -10.10
CA LEU A 127 12.73 5.34 -10.28
C LEU A 127 13.54 4.90 -9.05
N ASP A 128 13.02 5.11 -7.85
CA ASP A 128 13.68 4.73 -6.60
C ASP A 128 13.71 3.21 -6.42
N ALA A 129 12.65 2.51 -6.83
CA ALA A 129 12.61 1.04 -6.85
C ALA A 129 13.61 0.44 -7.84
N TYR A 130 13.76 1.01 -9.04
CA TYR A 130 14.74 0.54 -10.02
C TYR A 130 16.18 0.80 -9.54
N TRP A 131 16.46 1.95 -8.93
CA TRP A 131 17.79 2.25 -8.41
C TRP A 131 18.21 1.28 -7.29
N LEU A 132 17.30 0.92 -6.37
CA LEU A 132 17.53 -0.11 -5.35
C LEU A 132 17.80 -1.51 -5.95
N MET A 133 17.06 -1.90 -6.99
CA MET A 133 17.24 -3.22 -7.64
C MET A 133 18.54 -3.30 -8.47
N TYR A 134 18.95 -2.22 -9.12
CA TYR A 134 20.13 -2.22 -9.99
C TYR A 134 21.43 -1.83 -9.26
N SER A 135 21.36 -1.09 -8.15
CA SER A 135 22.55 -0.76 -7.35
C SER A 135 23.18 -1.98 -6.67
N GLN A 136 22.40 -3.03 -6.39
CA GLN A 136 22.93 -4.29 -5.83
C GLN A 136 23.70 -5.18 -6.81
N LYS A 137 23.72 -4.86 -8.12
CA LYS A 137 24.47 -5.64 -9.13
C LYS A 137 25.90 -5.16 -9.36
N ASN A 138 26.34 -4.10 -8.70
CA ASN A 138 27.68 -3.52 -8.86
C ASN A 138 28.54 -3.59 -7.58
N GLY A 139 28.30 -4.58 -6.72
CA GLY A 139 29.12 -4.88 -5.54
C GLY A 139 29.91 -6.17 -5.71
#